data_AF-A0A520IK57-F1
#
_entry.id   AF-A0A520IK57-F1
#
_cell.length_a   1.000
_cell.length_b   1.000
_cell.length_c   1.000
_cell.angle_alpha   90.00
_cell.angle_beta   90.00
_cell.angle_gamma   90.00
#
_symmetry.space_group_name_H-M   'P 1'
#
loop_
_entity.id
_entity.type
_entity.pdbx_description
1 polymer ?
#
loop_
_entity_poly.entity_id
_entity_poly.type
_entity_poly.pdbx_seq_one_letter_code
_entity_poly.pdbx_strand_id
1 'polypeptide(L)'
;MKKILLGIFIALGTLAANAQTQPQAKKTQKKKDDYAIVVKTAEKDKINWNHVKAYFSGKKTTDTIQISVKISDYRVRNFKSEKKYNIKGAKGNIDKLVEELKAFVKDNH
;
A
#
# COMPACT_ATOMS: atom_id res chain seq x y z
N MET A 1 -36.39 57.01 -21.00
CA MET A 1 -37.79 56.89 -20.52
C MET A 1 -38.45 55.68 -21.18
N LYS A 2 -39.36 55.02 -20.45
CA LYS A 2 -40.38 54.05 -20.90
C LYS A 2 -39.95 52.63 -21.34
N LYS A 3 -40.08 51.75 -20.34
CA LYS A 3 -40.45 50.32 -20.28
C LYS A 3 -41.01 49.69 -21.57
N ILE A 4 -40.56 48.46 -21.86
CA ILE A 4 -41.44 47.37 -22.35
C ILE A 4 -41.13 46.11 -21.53
N LEU A 5 -42.20 45.61 -20.94
CA LEU A 5 -42.37 44.38 -20.19
C LEU A 5 -42.81 43.29 -21.19
N LEU A 6 -42.37 42.04 -21.02
CA LEU A 6 -43.10 40.80 -21.35
C LEU A 6 -42.16 39.65 -20.95
N GLY A 7 -42.42 38.89 -19.88
CA GLY A 7 -43.30 37.70 -19.90
C GLY A 7 -42.45 36.47 -20.30
N ILE A 8 -42.44 35.30 -19.67
CA ILE A 8 -43.50 34.52 -19.02
C ILE A 8 -42.85 33.29 -18.34
N PHE A 9 -43.36 32.97 -17.15
CA PHE A 9 -43.64 31.65 -16.54
C PHE A 9 -42.56 30.62 -16.18
N ILE A 10 -42.44 30.45 -14.85
CA ILE A 10 -42.67 29.23 -14.04
C ILE A 10 -42.25 27.89 -14.63
N ALA A 11 -41.29 27.22 -13.97
CA ALA A 11 -41.42 25.78 -13.74
C ALA A 11 -40.60 25.28 -12.54
N LEU A 12 -41.36 24.78 -11.55
CA LEU A 12 -41.08 23.66 -10.67
C LEU A 12 -39.87 23.74 -9.73
N GLY A 13 -40.20 23.84 -8.44
CA GLY A 13 -39.31 23.49 -7.35
C GLY A 13 -38.75 22.08 -7.55
N THR A 14 -37.44 21.98 -7.39
CA THR A 14 -36.82 20.72 -7.01
C THR A 14 -36.77 20.70 -5.49
N LEU A 15 -37.48 19.73 -4.95
CA LEU A 15 -37.47 19.34 -3.55
C LEU A 15 -36.03 19.25 -3.05
N ALA A 16 -35.80 19.82 -1.87
CA ALA A 16 -34.61 19.60 -1.09
C ALA A 16 -34.42 18.09 -0.84
N ALA A 17 -33.59 17.46 -1.66
CA ALA A 17 -32.92 16.25 -1.27
C ALA A 17 -31.64 16.67 -0.56
N ASN A 18 -31.68 16.68 0.78
CA ASN A 18 -30.47 16.64 1.59
C ASN A 18 -29.78 15.29 1.32
N ALA A 19 -29.09 15.19 0.19
CA ALA A 19 -28.04 14.22 0.03
C ALA A 19 -26.95 14.65 1.02
N GLN A 20 -26.99 14.08 2.23
CA GLN A 20 -25.85 14.03 3.12
C GLN A 20 -24.70 13.49 2.28
N THR A 21 -23.89 14.41 1.77
CA THR A 21 -22.65 14.13 1.08
C THR A 21 -21.74 13.63 2.18
N GLN A 22 -21.79 12.32 2.44
CA GLN A 22 -20.72 11.63 3.14
C GLN A 22 -19.43 12.14 2.50
N PRO A 23 -18.47 12.70 3.28
CA PRO A 23 -17.20 13.07 2.71
C PRO A 23 -16.64 11.80 2.08
N GLN A 24 -16.57 11.77 0.74
CA GLN A 24 -15.90 10.72 0.01
C GLN A 24 -14.52 10.62 0.63
N ALA A 25 -14.30 9.55 1.40
CA ALA A 25 -12.99 9.20 1.88
C ALA A 25 -12.11 9.20 0.64
N LYS A 26 -11.26 10.23 0.50
CA LYS A 26 -10.20 10.27 -0.51
C LYS A 26 -9.47 8.96 -0.30
N LYS A 27 -9.77 7.95 -1.12
CA LYS A 27 -8.97 6.74 -1.22
C LYS A 27 -7.63 7.27 -1.61
N THR A 28 -6.74 7.43 -0.64
CA THR A 28 -5.35 7.80 -0.84
C THR A 28 -4.87 6.78 -1.86
N GLN A 29 -4.71 7.22 -3.11
CA GLN A 29 -4.16 6.37 -4.15
C GLN A 29 -2.81 5.95 -3.58
N LYS A 30 -2.72 4.69 -3.12
CA LYS A 30 -1.45 4.10 -2.72
C LYS A 30 -0.57 4.30 -3.93
N LYS A 31 0.44 5.17 -3.81
CA LYS A 31 1.53 5.22 -4.78
C LYS A 31 1.96 3.77 -4.98
N LYS A 32 1.84 3.26 -6.21
CA LYS A 32 2.42 1.97 -6.55
C LYS A 32 3.90 2.08 -6.23
N ASP A 33 4.43 1.13 -5.47
CA ASP A 33 5.88 1.05 -5.32
C ASP A 33 6.47 0.81 -6.71
N ASP A 34 7.62 1.41 -6.98
CA ASP A 34 8.29 1.27 -8.27
C ASP A 34 8.77 -0.18 -8.44
N TYR A 35 9.18 -0.82 -7.34
CA TYR A 35 9.68 -2.19 -7.33
C TYR A 35 9.27 -2.95 -6.06
N ALA A 36 8.94 -4.24 -6.18
CA ALA A 36 8.57 -5.08 -5.05
C ALA A 36 9.16 -6.48 -5.17
N ILE A 37 9.69 -7.02 -4.06
CA ILE A 37 10.12 -8.41 -3.94
C ILE A 37 9.33 -9.15 -2.86
N VAL A 38 8.98 -10.41 -3.13
CA VAL A 38 8.35 -11.31 -2.15
C VAL A 38 9.24 -12.52 -1.95
N VAL A 39 9.80 -12.67 -0.75
CA VAL A 39 10.56 -13.85 -0.33
C VAL A 39 9.63 -14.79 0.42
N LYS A 40 9.62 -16.07 0.04
CA LYS A 40 8.87 -17.13 0.73
C LYS A 40 9.84 -18.14 1.30
N THR A 41 9.67 -18.52 2.56
CA THR A 41 10.50 -19.52 3.24
C THR A 41 9.69 -20.28 4.29
N ALA A 42 10.14 -21.49 4.63
CA ALA A 42 9.64 -22.23 5.80
C ALA A 42 10.35 -21.81 7.09
N GLU A 43 11.54 -21.21 6.98
CA GLU A 43 12.42 -20.91 8.11
C GLU A 43 12.97 -19.49 7.98
N LYS A 44 12.91 -18.72 9.08
CA LYS A 44 13.37 -17.32 9.11
C LYS A 44 14.86 -17.17 8.81
N ASP A 45 15.67 -18.14 9.25
CA ASP A 45 17.13 -18.09 9.12
C ASP A 45 17.61 -18.42 7.70
N LYS A 46 16.73 -19.00 6.86
CA LYS A 46 17.02 -19.33 5.45
C LYS A 46 16.81 -18.16 4.48
N ILE A 47 16.43 -16.98 4.97
CA ILE A 47 16.23 -15.80 4.11
C ILE A 47 17.60 -15.31 3.61
N ASN A 48 17.82 -15.38 2.29
CA ASN A 48 19.02 -14.82 1.68
C ASN A 48 18.88 -13.30 1.48
N TRP A 49 19.33 -12.55 2.48
CA TRP A 49 19.28 -11.10 2.49
C TRP A 49 20.17 -10.44 1.44
N ASN A 50 21.26 -11.08 1.02
CA ASN A 50 22.12 -10.58 -0.05
C ASN A 50 21.38 -10.61 -1.39
N HIS A 51 20.59 -11.67 -1.64
CA HIS A 51 19.74 -11.75 -2.83
C HIS A 51 18.65 -10.67 -2.83
N VAL A 52 18.06 -10.37 -1.66
CA VAL A 52 17.10 -9.26 -1.52
C VAL A 52 17.75 -7.92 -1.88
N LYS A 53 18.97 -7.65 -1.40
CA LYS A 53 19.71 -6.42 -1.75
C LYS A 53 20.05 -6.38 -3.25
N ALA A 54 20.54 -7.50 -3.79
CA ALA A 54 20.96 -7.62 -5.18
C ALA A 54 19.81 -7.35 -6.17
N TYR A 55 18.58 -7.75 -5.83
CA TYR A 55 17.38 -7.49 -6.64
C TYR A 55 17.18 -6.01 -6.96
N PHE A 56 17.58 -5.12 -6.04
CA PHE A 56 17.44 -3.67 -6.22
C PHE A 56 18.74 -2.95 -6.60
N SER A 57 19.84 -3.67 -6.82
CA SER A 57 21.18 -3.07 -7.04
C SER A 57 21.19 -2.06 -8.20
N GLY A 58 20.53 -2.38 -9.31
CA GLY A 58 20.39 -1.51 -10.49
C GLY A 58 19.23 -0.51 -10.46
N LYS A 59 18.57 -0.27 -9.31
CA LYS A 59 17.46 0.70 -9.18
C LYS A 59 17.98 2.06 -8.69
N LYS A 60 17.27 3.13 -9.02
CA LYS A 60 17.64 4.49 -8.58
C LYS A 60 17.43 4.61 -7.07
N THR A 61 18.24 5.42 -6.42
CA THR A 61 18.18 5.63 -4.96
C THR A 61 16.85 6.22 -4.49
N THR A 62 16.20 7.00 -5.36
CA THR A 62 14.90 7.65 -5.11
C THR A 62 13.71 6.72 -5.32
N ASP A 63 13.90 5.56 -5.95
CA ASP A 63 12.80 4.64 -6.26
C ASP A 63 12.21 4.08 -4.95
N THR A 64 10.89 3.97 -4.91
CA THR A 64 10.19 3.36 -3.79
C THR A 64 10.22 1.84 -3.95
N ILE A 65 10.75 1.14 -2.95
CA ILE A 65 10.85 -0.32 -2.93
C ILE A 65 9.98 -0.92 -1.83
N GLN A 66 9.47 -2.12 -2.09
CA GLN A 66 8.76 -2.95 -1.12
C GLN A 66 9.47 -4.29 -0.95
N ILE A 67 9.74 -4.68 0.29
CA ILE A 67 10.28 -6.00 0.64
C ILE A 67 9.24 -6.72 1.48
N SER A 68 8.76 -7.87 0.99
CA SER A 68 7.81 -8.71 1.71
C SER A 68 8.42 -10.08 1.98
N VAL A 69 8.32 -10.54 3.22
CA VAL A 69 8.76 -11.88 3.65
C VAL A 69 7.53 -12.66 4.11
N LYS A 70 7.38 -13.87 3.59
CA LYS A 70 6.33 -14.82 3.97
C LYS A 70 6.99 -16.05 4.58
N ILE A 71 6.66 -16.32 5.83
CA ILE A 71 7.14 -17.47 6.58
C ILE A 71 5.96 -18.40 6.79
N SER A 72 6.00 -19.55 6.12
CA SER A 72 5.00 -20.58 6.26
C SER A 72 5.38 -21.50 7.42
N ASP A 73 4.52 -21.63 8.42
CA ASP A 73 4.66 -22.66 9.45
C ASP A 73 4.07 -23.97 8.94
N TYR A 74 4.93 -24.97 8.70
CA TYR A 74 4.53 -26.30 8.25
C TYR A 74 4.38 -27.30 9.41
N ARG A 75 4.51 -26.85 10.68
CA ARG A 75 4.44 -27.74 11.85
C ARG A 75 3.03 -28.27 12.12
N VAL A 76 2.00 -27.66 11.55
CA VAL A 76 0.61 -28.10 11.72
C VAL A 76 0.07 -28.62 10.38
N ARG A 77 -0.08 -29.95 10.25
CA ARG A 77 -0.46 -30.65 9.00
C ARG A 77 -1.77 -30.15 8.36
N ASN A 78 -2.61 -29.42 9.09
CA ASN A 78 -3.92 -28.93 8.62
C ASN A 78 -4.08 -27.39 8.69
N PHE A 79 -3.05 -26.63 9.06
CA PHE A 79 -3.17 -25.17 9.13
C PHE A 79 -1.97 -24.51 8.42
N LYS A 80 -2.22 -23.97 7.22
CA LYS A 80 -1.26 -23.09 6.55
C LYS A 80 -1.27 -21.72 7.23
N SER A 81 -0.67 -21.60 8.41
CA SER A 81 -0.37 -20.28 8.97
C SER A 81 0.84 -19.70 8.25
N GLU A 82 0.59 -18.71 7.39
CA GLU A 82 1.64 -17.90 6.76
C GLU A 82 1.75 -16.57 7.52
N LYS A 83 2.88 -16.33 8.19
CA LYS A 83 3.20 -15.02 8.74
C LYS A 83 3.78 -14.15 7.63
N LYS A 84 3.20 -12.97 7.40
CA LYS A 84 3.66 -12.02 6.38
C LYS A 84 4.21 -10.76 7.04
N TYR A 85 5.45 -10.43 6.71
CA TYR A 85 6.14 -9.21 7.09
C TYR A 85 6.34 -8.35 5.84
N ASN A 86 6.15 -7.05 5.94
CA ASN A 86 6.26 -6.13 4.81
C ASN A 86 6.87 -4.81 5.26
N ILE A 87 7.85 -4.33 4.52
CA ILE A 87 8.45 -3.01 4.71
C ILE A 87 8.57 -2.28 3.38
N LYS A 88 8.44 -0.96 3.42
CA LYS A 88 8.50 -0.08 2.25
C LYS A 88 9.39 1.12 2.56
N GLY A 89 10.09 1.61 1.55
CA GLY A 89 10.88 2.83 1.67
C GLY A 89 11.67 3.14 0.41
N ALA A 90 12.50 4.17 0.46
CA ALA A 90 13.39 4.50 -0.65
C ALA A 90 14.51 3.46 -0.79
N LYS A 91 14.89 3.11 -2.02
CA LYS A 91 16.02 2.20 -2.29
C LYS A 91 17.32 2.67 -1.65
N GLY A 92 17.55 3.98 -1.54
CA GLY A 92 18.71 4.55 -0.85
C GLY A 92 18.87 4.07 0.60
N ASN A 93 17.77 3.61 1.23
CA ASN A 93 17.75 3.10 2.60
C ASN A 93 17.66 1.56 2.66
N ILE A 94 17.99 0.85 1.58
CA ILE A 94 17.80 -0.61 1.50
C ILE A 94 18.46 -1.38 2.64
N ASP A 95 19.64 -0.97 3.10
CA ASP A 95 20.32 -1.63 4.22
C ASP A 95 19.52 -1.52 5.52
N LYS A 96 19.04 -0.32 5.86
CA LYS A 96 18.17 -0.09 7.02
C LYS A 96 16.86 -0.86 6.91
N LEU A 97 16.23 -0.84 5.73
CA LEU A 97 14.98 -1.59 5.50
C LEU A 97 15.17 -3.09 5.70
N VAL A 98 16.30 -3.65 5.24
CA VAL A 98 16.64 -5.06 5.45
C VAL A 98 16.92 -5.36 6.92
N GLU A 99 17.61 -4.49 7.64
CA GLU A 99 17.88 -4.64 9.08
C GLU A 99 16.61 -4.59 9.92
N GLU A 100 15.73 -3.61 9.67
CA GLU A 100 14.42 -3.52 10.34
C GLU A 100 13.58 -4.76 10.07
N LEU A 101 13.51 -5.21 8.81
CA LEU A 101 12.75 -6.40 8.46
C LEU A 101 13.34 -7.67 9.10
N LYS A 102 14.67 -7.78 9.20
CA LYS A 102 15.34 -8.85 9.94
C LYS A 102 14.93 -8.85 11.41
N ALA A 103 14.93 -7.70 12.07
CA ALA A 103 14.52 -7.56 13.46
C ALA A 103 13.04 -7.97 13.64
N PHE A 104 12.13 -7.46 12.78
CA PHE A 104 10.72 -7.83 12.82
C PHE A 104 10.48 -9.34 12.67
N VAL A 105 11.22 -9.98 11.76
CA VAL A 105 11.14 -11.42 11.53
C VAL A 105 11.72 -12.20 12.72
N LYS A 106 12.71 -11.66 13.43
CA LYS A 106 13.37 -12.32 14.57
C LYS A 106 12.51 -12.28 15.84
N ASP A 107 11.90 -11.13 16.14
CA ASP A 107 11.25 -10.82 17.43
C ASP A 107 9.81 -11.34 17.56
N ASN A 108 9.14 -11.72 16.46
CA ASN A 108 7.74 -12.20 16.47
C ASN A 108 7.61 -13.75 16.64
N HIS A 109 8.48 -14.35 17.45
CA HIS A 109 8.51 -15.78 17.81
C HIS A 109 8.94 -15.98 19.25
#